data_AF-A0A2S7JU79-F1
#
_entry.id   AF-A0A2S7JU79-F1
#
_cell.length_a   1.000
_cell.length_b   1.000
_cell.length_c   1.000
_cell.angle_alpha   90.00
_cell.angle_beta   90.00
_cell.angle_gamma   90.00
#
_symmetry.space_group_name_H-M   'P 1'
#
loop_
_entity.id
_entity.type
_entity.pdbx_description
1 polymer ?
#
loop_
_entity_poly.entity_id
_entity_poly.type
_entity_poly.pdbx_seq_one_letter_code
_entity_poly.pdbx_strand_id
1 'polypeptide(L)'
;MRRLPVLGRPSLSLEQEPQGLFLLWLSFMGLLVFGATLMWQHGLWHRLVQADPTGLTIVIVLLFMGCSVWAGLRCHALGQQWQALQSDAPMASITHTSWSHDYLQARHHPHSDKHIVLQVLSDRAHGPQEMAWWLNGIQLKLGLLGKVIGFSVLALELGRMDGFDPQQSAQMLKSLTGGLGIALLTTITGLAANILLGLQLMRIDRFADGLVAEILSRGEAQAMASPPAKAAE
;
A
#
# COMPACT_ATOMS: atom_id res chain seq x y z
N MET A 1 -1.30 -41.16 -2.93
CA MET A 1 -1.14 -39.70 -2.78
C MET A 1 -2.19 -38.98 -3.61
N ARG A 2 -3.35 -38.66 -3.02
CA ARG A 2 -4.42 -37.92 -3.71
C ARG A 2 -4.33 -36.49 -3.18
N ARG A 3 -3.81 -35.56 -3.99
CA ARG A 3 -3.81 -34.12 -3.66
C ARG A 3 -5.28 -33.74 -3.38
N LEU A 4 -5.54 -33.15 -2.22
CA LEU A 4 -6.87 -32.63 -1.88
C LEU A 4 -7.28 -31.64 -2.98
N PRO A 5 -8.37 -31.90 -3.73
CA PRO A 5 -8.74 -31.11 -4.90
C PRO A 5 -9.68 -29.98 -4.50
N VAL A 6 -9.39 -29.23 -3.43
CA VAL A 6 -10.22 -28.07 -3.06
C VAL A 6 -9.34 -27.06 -2.34
N LEU A 7 -8.81 -26.12 -3.11
CA LEU A 7 -8.65 -24.69 -2.81
C LEU A 7 -8.16 -24.15 -4.16
N GLY A 8 -9.09 -23.62 -4.96
CA GLY A 8 -8.74 -23.08 -6.27
C GLY A 8 -7.55 -22.14 -6.11
N ARG A 9 -6.62 -22.17 -7.07
CA ARG A 9 -5.63 -21.11 -7.21
C ARG A 9 -6.26 -19.97 -8.02
N PRO A 10 -6.85 -18.92 -7.41
CA PRO A 10 -6.99 -17.67 -8.13
C PRO A 10 -6.16 -16.59 -7.42
N SER A 11 -5.00 -16.32 -8.01
CA SER A 11 -4.48 -14.95 -8.17
C SER A 11 -3.30 -15.06 -9.13
N LEU A 12 -3.59 -14.74 -10.40
CA LEU A 12 -2.70 -14.50 -11.54
C LEU A 12 -1.28 -15.11 -11.42
N SER A 13 -1.01 -16.17 -12.19
CA SER A 13 0.30 -16.82 -12.31
C SER A 13 1.49 -15.86 -12.39
N LEU A 14 1.28 -14.65 -12.93
CA LEU A 14 2.26 -13.58 -13.04
C LEU A 14 2.81 -13.05 -11.70
N GLU A 15 2.02 -13.04 -10.61
CA GLU A 15 2.52 -12.57 -9.31
C GLU A 15 3.46 -13.59 -8.67
N GLN A 16 3.26 -14.87 -8.98
CA GLN A 16 4.02 -16.01 -8.46
C GLN A 16 5.31 -16.31 -9.25
N GLU A 17 5.50 -15.66 -10.39
CA GLU A 17 6.76 -15.67 -11.13
C GLU A 17 7.89 -15.02 -10.32
N PRO A 18 9.18 -15.31 -10.62
CA PRO A 18 10.33 -14.65 -9.99
C PRO A 18 10.19 -13.12 -9.97
N GLN A 19 10.01 -12.54 -8.78
CA GLN A 19 9.79 -11.09 -8.58
C GLN A 19 8.56 -10.52 -9.30
N GLY A 20 7.56 -11.36 -9.63
CA GLY A 20 6.36 -10.98 -10.37
C GLY A 20 5.59 -9.80 -9.75
N LEU A 21 5.38 -9.84 -8.43
CA LEU A 21 4.74 -8.74 -7.69
C LEU A 21 5.49 -7.40 -7.87
N PHE A 22 6.82 -7.42 -7.81
CA PHE A 22 7.64 -6.21 -7.96
C PHE A 22 7.59 -5.67 -9.39
N LEU A 23 7.63 -6.54 -10.40
CA LEU A 23 7.47 -6.14 -11.81
C LEU A 23 6.11 -5.51 -12.09
N LEU A 24 5.04 -6.06 -11.48
CA LEU A 24 3.71 -5.48 -11.56
C LEU A 24 3.58 -4.14 -10.81
N TRP A 25 4.32 -3.96 -9.72
CA TRP A 25 4.43 -2.65 -9.07
C TRP A 25 5.18 -1.66 -9.97
N LEU A 26 6.26 -2.10 -10.62
CA LEU A 26 7.04 -1.27 -11.54
C LEU A 26 6.21 -0.83 -12.76
N SER A 27 5.40 -1.73 -13.33
CA SER A 27 4.51 -1.37 -14.45
C SER A 27 3.44 -0.38 -14.03
N PHE A 28 2.87 -0.55 -12.84
CA PHE A 28 1.93 0.40 -12.24
C PHE A 28 2.58 1.78 -12.02
N MET A 29 3.78 1.83 -11.43
CA MET A 29 4.51 3.09 -11.24
C MET A 29 4.92 3.72 -12.57
N GLY A 30 5.26 2.92 -13.58
CA GLY A 30 5.51 3.40 -14.95
C GLY A 30 4.29 4.11 -15.54
N LEU A 31 3.10 3.53 -15.36
CA LEU A 31 1.84 4.16 -15.77
C LEU A 31 1.57 5.47 -15.02
N LEU A 32 1.84 5.50 -13.71
CA LEU A 32 1.66 6.72 -12.91
C LEU A 32 2.63 7.82 -13.30
N VAL A 33 3.91 7.49 -13.51
CA VAL A 33 4.93 8.45 -13.98
C VAL A 33 4.54 8.97 -15.36
N PHE A 34 4.09 8.10 -16.27
CA PHE A 34 3.57 8.53 -17.57
C PHE A 34 2.41 9.52 -17.42
N GLY A 35 1.40 9.20 -16.61
CA GLY A 35 0.29 10.11 -16.31
C GLY A 35 0.77 11.45 -15.71
N ALA A 36 1.71 11.41 -14.76
CA ALA A 36 2.29 12.60 -14.16
C ALA A 36 3.05 13.47 -15.17
N THR A 37 3.75 12.86 -16.14
CA THR A 37 4.42 13.60 -17.22
C THR A 37 3.43 14.25 -18.19
N LEU A 38 2.32 13.60 -18.51
CA LEU A 38 1.25 14.22 -19.31
C LEU A 38 0.64 15.41 -18.58
N MET A 39 0.37 15.28 -17.28
CA MET A 39 -0.10 16.39 -16.45
C MET A 39 0.89 17.56 -16.42
N TRP A 40 2.19 17.28 -16.44
CA TRP A 40 3.24 18.28 -16.54
C TRP A 40 3.23 19.01 -17.88
N GLN A 41 3.14 18.29 -18.99
CA GLN A 41 3.08 18.89 -20.33
C GLN A 41 1.86 19.81 -20.50
N HIS A 42 0.73 19.48 -19.87
CA HIS A 42 -0.46 20.33 -19.85
C HIS A 42 -0.43 21.44 -18.79
N GLY A 43 0.65 21.59 -18.01
CA GLY A 43 0.77 22.61 -16.96
C GLY A 43 -0.21 22.44 -15.80
N LEU A 44 -0.72 21.21 -15.58
CA LEU A 44 -1.67 20.93 -14.49
C LEU A 44 -0.99 20.99 -13.12
N TRP A 45 0.28 20.57 -13.00
CA TRP A 45 1.03 20.67 -11.75
C TRP A 45 1.15 22.09 -11.24
N HIS A 46 1.49 23.02 -12.14
CA HIS A 46 1.60 24.43 -11.79
C HIS A 46 0.24 24.99 -11.34
N ARG A 47 -0.84 24.65 -12.06
CA ARG A 47 -2.20 25.04 -11.68
C ARG A 47 -2.64 24.45 -10.34
N LEU A 48 -2.28 23.20 -10.04
CA LEU A 48 -2.56 22.56 -8.76
C LEU A 48 -1.88 23.30 -7.60
N VAL A 49 -0.60 23.61 -7.75
CA VAL A 49 0.19 24.29 -6.71
C VAL A 49 -0.28 25.74 -6.52
N GLN A 50 -0.58 26.45 -7.61
CA GLN A 50 -1.10 27.82 -7.53
C GLN A 50 -2.51 27.88 -6.93
N ALA A 51 -3.34 26.87 -7.18
CA ALA A 51 -4.68 26.81 -6.65
C ALA A 51 -4.72 26.40 -5.17
N ASP A 52 -3.63 25.84 -4.62
CA ASP A 52 -3.56 25.45 -3.21
C ASP A 52 -2.46 26.21 -2.44
N PRO A 53 -2.76 27.43 -1.95
CA PRO A 53 -1.83 28.20 -1.13
C PRO A 53 -1.55 27.55 0.23
N THR A 54 -2.35 26.56 0.66
CA THR A 54 -2.15 25.88 1.95
C THR A 54 -0.99 24.89 1.90
N GLY A 55 -0.59 24.46 0.70
CA GLY A 55 0.46 23.47 0.48
C GLY A 55 0.06 22.03 0.80
N LEU A 56 -1.21 21.77 1.15
CA LEU A 56 -1.70 20.43 1.46
C LEU A 56 -1.56 19.45 0.28
N THR A 57 -1.80 19.93 -0.93
CA THR A 57 -1.64 19.17 -2.18
C THR A 57 -0.23 18.62 -2.31
N ILE A 58 0.79 19.43 -2.01
CA ILE A 58 2.20 19.00 -2.04
C ILE A 58 2.45 17.95 -0.96
N VAL A 59 1.93 18.16 0.25
CA VAL A 59 2.06 17.19 1.35
C VAL A 59 1.43 15.83 0.97
N ILE A 60 0.23 15.85 0.38
CA ILE A 60 -0.45 14.63 -0.09
C ILE A 60 0.39 13.88 -1.12
N VAL A 61 0.97 14.60 -2.09
CA VAL A 61 1.81 14.01 -3.14
C VAL A 61 3.12 13.47 -2.59
N LEU A 62 3.79 14.18 -1.68
CA LEU A 62 5.00 13.69 -1.02
C LEU A 62 4.73 12.44 -0.19
N LEU A 63 3.62 12.42 0.55
CA LEU A 63 3.20 11.26 1.32
C LEU A 63 2.87 10.08 0.40
N PHE A 64 2.19 10.32 -0.73
CA PHE A 64 1.94 9.32 -1.76
C PHE A 64 3.23 8.70 -2.29
N MET A 65 4.21 9.55 -2.65
CA MET A 65 5.49 9.10 -3.18
C MET A 65 6.27 8.29 -2.16
N GLY A 66 6.36 8.75 -0.91
CA GLY A 66 7.03 8.02 0.17
C GLY A 66 6.40 6.66 0.44
N CYS A 67 5.08 6.58 0.53
CA CYS A 67 4.37 5.32 0.74
C CYS A 67 4.49 4.39 -0.49
N SER A 68 4.46 4.93 -1.71
CA SER A 68 4.61 4.12 -2.93
C SER A 68 6.01 3.54 -3.06
N VAL A 69 7.06 4.31 -2.71
CA VAL A 69 8.44 3.79 -2.66
C VAL A 69 8.55 2.68 -1.62
N TRP A 70 8.00 2.89 -0.43
CA TRP A 70 7.95 1.85 0.60
C TRP A 70 7.22 0.59 0.11
N ALA A 71 6.08 0.75 -0.58
CA ALA A 71 5.32 -0.35 -1.16
C ALA A 71 6.17 -1.14 -2.19
N GLY A 72 6.95 -0.45 -3.03
CA GLY A 72 7.88 -1.09 -3.96
C GLY A 72 8.97 -1.91 -3.27
N LEU A 73 9.59 -1.35 -2.23
CA LEU A 73 10.57 -2.08 -1.41
C LEU A 73 9.93 -3.32 -0.76
N ARG A 74 8.68 -3.19 -0.29
CA ARG A 74 7.94 -4.30 0.31
C ARG A 74 7.60 -5.39 -0.72
N CYS A 75 7.17 -5.03 -1.93
CA CYS A 75 6.94 -5.96 -3.03
C CYS A 75 8.20 -6.76 -3.36
N HIS A 76 9.36 -6.10 -3.41
CA HIS A 76 10.65 -6.76 -3.66
C HIS A 76 11.01 -7.73 -2.53
N ALA A 77 10.87 -7.30 -1.26
CA ALA A 77 11.14 -8.15 -0.10
C ALA A 77 10.23 -9.39 -0.06
N LEU A 78 8.93 -9.24 -0.32
CA LEU A 78 7.99 -10.37 -0.39
C LEU A 78 8.31 -11.31 -1.56
N GLY A 79 8.69 -10.76 -2.71
CA GLY A 79 9.14 -11.54 -3.87
C GLY A 79 10.37 -12.38 -3.56
N GLN A 80 11.34 -11.84 -2.80
CA GLN A 80 12.51 -12.61 -2.35
C GLN A 80 12.12 -13.75 -1.40
N GLN A 81 11.19 -13.53 -0.47
CA GLN A 81 10.70 -14.57 0.45
C GLN A 81 9.97 -15.69 -0.31
N TRP A 82 9.17 -15.34 -1.32
CA TRP A 82 8.50 -16.28 -2.20
C TRP A 82 9.48 -17.12 -3.01
N GLN A 83 10.54 -16.51 -3.54
CA GLN A 83 11.62 -17.23 -4.24
C GLN A 83 12.37 -18.16 -3.30
N ALA A 84 12.75 -17.69 -2.11
CA ALA A 84 13.42 -18.49 -1.10
C ALA A 84 12.60 -19.71 -0.68
N LEU A 85 11.27 -19.56 -0.59
CA LEU A 85 10.37 -20.67 -0.31
C LEU A 85 10.36 -21.70 -1.46
N GLN A 86 10.40 -21.26 -2.72
CA GLN A 86 10.35 -22.16 -3.88
C GLN A 86 11.68 -22.86 -4.17
N SER A 87 12.81 -22.22 -3.88
CA SER A 87 14.12 -22.85 -4.03
C SER A 87 14.35 -23.86 -2.91
N ASP A 88 14.37 -25.15 -3.22
CA ASP A 88 14.87 -26.25 -2.35
C ASP A 88 16.40 -26.13 -2.07
N ALA A 89 16.99 -24.94 -2.23
CA ALA A 89 18.42 -24.72 -2.11
C ALA A 89 18.87 -24.93 -0.65
N PRO A 90 19.94 -25.70 -0.39
CA PRO A 90 20.41 -25.99 0.95
C PRO A 90 20.90 -24.72 1.66
N MET A 91 20.44 -24.57 2.91
CA MET A 91 20.76 -23.71 4.08
C MET A 91 21.90 -22.66 4.05
N ALA A 92 22.82 -22.64 3.10
CA ALA A 92 24.11 -21.94 3.20
C ALA A 92 24.22 -20.61 2.43
N SER A 93 23.25 -20.22 1.60
CA SER A 93 23.40 -19.05 0.70
C SER A 93 22.40 -17.92 0.85
N ILE A 94 21.56 -17.91 1.90
CA ILE A 94 20.57 -16.82 2.11
C ILE A 94 20.91 -16.06 3.40
N THR A 95 21.72 -15.02 3.27
CA THR A 95 22.17 -14.14 4.37
C THR A 95 21.09 -13.16 4.85
N HIS A 96 19.87 -13.24 4.34
CA HIS A 96 18.73 -12.46 4.81
C HIS A 96 17.73 -13.37 5.52
N THR A 97 17.49 -13.11 6.81
CA THR A 97 16.49 -13.73 7.69
C THR A 97 15.18 -14.05 6.94
N SER A 98 15.04 -15.27 6.45
CA SER A 98 13.86 -15.72 5.72
C SER A 98 12.82 -16.15 6.75
N TRP A 99 11.77 -15.35 6.95
CA TRP A 99 10.77 -15.64 7.99
C TRP A 99 10.06 -16.97 7.75
N SER A 100 9.96 -17.39 6.48
CA SER A 100 9.49 -18.72 6.09
C SER A 100 10.37 -19.84 6.65
N HIS A 101 11.69 -19.67 6.62
CA HIS A 101 12.65 -20.63 7.15
C HIS A 101 12.62 -20.64 8.68
N ASP A 102 12.61 -19.46 9.31
CA ASP A 102 12.47 -19.33 10.77
C ASP A 102 11.22 -20.07 11.27
N TYR A 103 10.08 -19.89 10.59
CA TYR A 103 8.82 -20.56 10.92
C TYR A 103 8.92 -22.08 10.77
N LEU A 104 9.43 -22.56 9.62
CA LEU A 104 9.54 -24.00 9.36
C LEU A 104 10.49 -24.67 10.36
N GLN A 105 11.64 -24.05 10.66
CA GLN A 105 12.60 -24.55 11.65
C GLN A 105 12.02 -24.53 13.07
N ALA A 106 11.39 -23.43 13.49
CA ALA A 106 10.77 -23.33 14.81
C ALA A 106 9.67 -24.39 15.01
N ARG A 107 8.94 -24.74 13.95
CA ARG A 107 7.93 -25.81 13.99
C ARG A 107 8.49 -27.23 14.21
N HIS A 108 9.75 -27.48 13.87
CA HIS A 108 10.40 -28.78 14.10
C HIS A 108 10.84 -28.96 15.57
N HIS A 109 10.96 -27.88 16.34
CA HIS A 109 11.34 -27.98 17.75
C HIS A 109 10.22 -28.62 18.59
N PRO A 110 10.49 -29.72 19.34
CA PRO A 110 9.46 -30.47 20.09
C PRO A 110 8.69 -29.66 21.14
N HIS A 111 9.29 -28.59 21.66
CA HIS A 111 8.72 -27.74 22.71
C HIS A 111 8.20 -26.39 22.19
N SER A 112 8.17 -26.17 20.87
CA SER A 112 7.68 -24.91 20.33
C SER A 112 6.15 -24.91 20.25
N ASP A 113 5.52 -23.89 20.83
CA ASP A 113 4.08 -23.67 20.67
C ASP A 113 3.80 -23.19 19.24
N LYS A 114 3.15 -24.06 18.46
CA LYS A 114 2.83 -23.82 17.04
C LYS A 114 1.94 -22.59 16.84
N HIS A 115 1.09 -22.26 17.82
CA HIS A 115 0.22 -21.09 17.76
C HIS A 115 1.03 -19.80 17.85
N ILE A 116 2.02 -19.75 18.75
CA ILE A 116 2.92 -18.60 18.90
C ILE A 116 3.76 -18.39 17.64
N VAL A 117 4.33 -19.46 17.08
CA VAL A 117 5.14 -19.36 15.85
C VAL A 117 4.30 -18.87 14.66
N LEU A 118 3.04 -19.31 14.56
CA LEU A 118 2.10 -18.82 13.55
C LEU A 118 1.74 -17.34 13.75
N GLN A 119 1.52 -16.91 14.99
CA GLN A 119 1.26 -15.51 15.30
C GLN A 119 2.44 -14.62 14.92
N VAL A 120 3.67 -15.03 15.23
CA VAL A 120 4.90 -14.30 14.86
C VAL A 120 5.07 -14.23 13.34
N LEU A 121 4.78 -15.31 12.60
CA LEU A 121 4.82 -15.30 11.14
C LEU A 121 3.80 -14.31 10.56
N SER A 122 2.56 -14.33 11.07
CA SER A 122 1.50 -13.43 10.63
C SER A 122 1.85 -11.97 10.91
N ASP A 123 2.38 -11.68 12.10
CA ASP A 123 2.81 -10.35 12.50
C ASP A 123 3.95 -9.82 11.63
N ARG A 124 4.94 -10.65 11.29
CA ARG A 124 6.01 -10.26 10.37
C ARG A 124 5.51 -10.02 8.94
N ALA A 125 4.54 -10.80 8.49
CA ALA A 125 3.93 -10.64 7.18
C ALA A 125 3.15 -9.32 7.08
N HIS A 126 2.27 -9.05 8.04
CA HIS A 126 1.29 -7.95 7.98
C HIS A 126 1.69 -6.68 8.74
N GLY A 127 2.44 -6.78 9.83
CA GLY A 127 2.77 -5.64 10.70
C GLY A 127 3.33 -4.42 9.97
N PRO A 128 4.27 -4.56 9.02
CA PRO A 128 4.78 -3.41 8.27
C PRO A 128 3.70 -2.69 7.42
N GLN A 129 2.65 -3.41 6.99
CA GLN A 129 1.59 -2.93 6.10
C GLN A 129 0.58 -2.04 6.83
N GLU A 130 0.39 -2.24 8.14
CA GLU A 130 -0.57 -1.49 8.95
C GLU A 130 -0.28 0.02 8.95
N MET A 131 0.99 0.39 9.13
CA MET A 131 1.42 1.79 9.10
C MET A 131 1.16 2.41 7.72
N ALA A 132 1.40 1.67 6.64
CA ALA A 132 1.16 2.15 5.29
C ALA A 132 -0.35 2.36 5.02
N TRP A 133 -1.21 1.48 5.52
CA TRP A 133 -2.66 1.65 5.47
C TRP A 133 -3.15 2.85 6.30
N TRP A 134 -2.54 3.09 7.45
CA TRP A 134 -2.85 4.27 8.26
C TRP A 134 -2.47 5.57 7.53
N LEU A 135 -1.28 5.64 6.92
CA LEU A 135 -0.85 6.75 6.08
C LEU A 135 -1.74 6.94 4.85
N ASN A 136 -2.17 5.85 4.23
CA ASN A 136 -3.18 5.88 3.17
C ASN A 136 -4.46 6.56 3.67
N GLY A 137 -4.96 6.18 4.85
CA GLY A 137 -6.12 6.82 5.49
C GLY A 137 -5.93 8.32 5.79
N ILE A 138 -4.70 8.76 6.07
CA ILE A 138 -4.39 10.19 6.23
C ILE A 138 -4.60 10.96 4.93
N GLN A 139 -4.29 10.40 3.77
CA GLN A 139 -4.49 11.11 2.48
C GLN A 139 -5.95 11.48 2.26
N LEU A 140 -6.86 10.57 2.61
CA LEU A 140 -8.29 10.83 2.55
C LEU A 140 -8.69 11.96 3.52
N LYS A 141 -8.17 11.91 4.76
CA LYS A 141 -8.44 12.95 5.78
C LYS A 141 -7.88 14.31 5.37
N LEU A 142 -6.68 14.37 4.79
CA LEU A 142 -6.06 15.59 4.27
C LEU A 142 -6.87 16.15 3.09
N GLY A 143 -7.37 15.29 2.20
CA GLY A 143 -8.28 15.70 1.12
C GLY A 143 -9.57 16.34 1.66
N LEU A 144 -10.18 15.72 2.68
CA LEU A 144 -11.36 16.27 3.36
C LEU A 144 -11.07 17.58 4.11
N LEU A 145 -9.90 17.69 4.74
CA LEU A 145 -9.43 18.93 5.39
C LEU A 145 -9.28 20.06 4.37
N GLY A 146 -8.81 19.77 3.16
CA GLY A 146 -8.76 20.74 2.07
C GLY A 146 -10.12 21.38 1.77
N LYS A 147 -11.20 20.60 1.83
CA LYS A 147 -12.58 21.13 1.69
C LYS A 147 -12.96 22.08 2.82
N VAL A 148 -12.68 21.68 4.06
CA VAL A 148 -12.96 22.53 5.24
C VAL A 148 -12.20 23.85 5.14
N ILE A 149 -10.91 23.79 4.81
CA ILE A 149 -10.08 24.99 4.69
C ILE A 149 -10.52 25.87 3.52
N GLY A 150 -10.84 25.29 2.36
CA GLY A 150 -11.35 26.08 1.22
C GLY A 150 -12.66 26.79 1.55
N PHE A 151 -13.56 26.17 2.31
CA PHE A 151 -14.74 26.85 2.84
C PHE A 151 -14.41 27.92 3.89
N SER A 152 -13.43 27.69 4.76
CA SER A 152 -12.99 28.71 5.72
C SER A 152 -12.40 29.94 5.04
N VAL A 153 -11.54 29.75 4.03
CA VAL A 153 -11.00 30.85 3.21
C VAL A 153 -12.12 31.62 2.54
N LEU A 154 -13.08 30.90 1.95
CA LEU A 154 -14.24 31.53 1.33
C LEU A 154 -15.06 32.38 2.33
N ALA A 155 -15.35 31.83 3.52
CA ALA A 155 -16.09 32.54 4.55
C ALA A 155 -15.34 33.79 5.05
N LEU A 156 -14.02 33.72 5.17
CA LEU A 156 -13.17 34.85 5.55
C LEU A 156 -13.16 35.95 4.47
N GLU A 157 -13.13 35.59 3.19
CA GLU A 157 -13.22 36.56 2.10
C GLU A 157 -14.59 37.27 2.10
N LEU A 158 -15.68 36.53 2.28
CA LEU A 158 -17.02 37.09 2.36
C LEU A 158 -17.22 38.00 3.58
N GLY A 159 -16.67 37.62 4.75
CA GLY A 159 -16.77 38.40 5.98
C GLY A 159 -15.99 39.72 5.98
N ARG A 160 -15.09 39.92 5.00
CA ARG A 160 -14.28 41.13 4.85
C ARG A 160 -14.87 42.14 3.85
N MET A 161 -16.05 41.88 3.29
CA MET A 161 -16.64 42.73 2.26
C MET A 161 -17.55 43.79 2.88
N ASP A 162 -17.13 45.06 2.78
CA ASP A 162 -17.78 46.22 3.41
C ASP A 162 -18.99 46.80 2.62
N GLY A 163 -19.66 46.00 1.78
CA GLY A 163 -20.84 46.46 1.01
C GLY A 163 -21.12 45.65 -0.25
N PHE A 164 -22.18 46.02 -0.97
CA PHE A 164 -22.61 45.40 -2.23
C PHE A 164 -22.69 46.45 -3.36
N ASP A 165 -21.55 46.96 -3.81
CA ASP A 165 -21.44 47.69 -5.08
C ASP A 165 -21.37 46.68 -6.26
N PRO A 166 -21.99 46.92 -7.43
CA PRO A 166 -21.82 46.09 -8.63
C PRO A 166 -20.36 45.69 -8.99
N GLN A 167 -19.35 46.53 -8.69
CA GLN A 167 -17.94 46.12 -8.85
C GLN A 167 -17.48 45.07 -7.81
N GLN A 168 -18.01 45.14 -6.58
CA GLN A 168 -17.73 44.19 -5.51
C GLN A 168 -18.44 42.85 -5.74
N SER A 169 -19.59 42.84 -6.43
CA SER A 169 -20.29 41.61 -6.81
C SER A 169 -19.48 40.72 -7.77
N ALA A 170 -18.74 41.31 -8.71
CA ALA A 170 -17.83 40.56 -9.59
C ALA A 170 -16.62 39.99 -8.80
N GLN A 171 -16.11 40.75 -7.84
CA GLN A 171 -15.05 40.31 -6.93
C GLN A 171 -15.53 39.14 -6.06
N MET A 172 -16.76 39.20 -5.53
CA MET A 172 -17.43 38.12 -4.78
C MET A 172 -17.47 36.82 -5.58
N LEU A 173 -17.95 36.89 -6.83
CA LEU A 173 -18.01 35.71 -7.70
C LEU A 173 -16.63 35.10 -7.93
N LYS A 174 -15.60 35.93 -8.14
CA LYS A 174 -14.22 35.47 -8.32
C LYS A 174 -13.68 34.76 -7.07
N SER A 175 -13.86 35.37 -5.91
CA SER A 175 -13.50 34.83 -4.59
C SER A 175 -14.22 33.50 -4.27
N LEU A 176 -15.53 33.45 -4.54
CA LEU A 176 -16.35 32.24 -4.46
C LEU A 176 -15.79 31.10 -5.32
N THR A 177 -15.49 31.39 -6.59
CA THR A 177 -14.88 30.38 -7.48
C THR A 177 -13.45 30.00 -7.07
N GLY A 178 -12.70 30.93 -6.48
CA GLY A 178 -11.35 30.69 -5.97
C GLY A 178 -11.35 29.70 -4.81
N GLY A 179 -12.02 30.05 -3.70
CA GLY A 179 -12.10 29.20 -2.49
C GLY A 179 -12.71 27.83 -2.75
N LEU A 180 -13.71 27.75 -3.64
CA LEU A 180 -14.27 26.48 -4.11
C LEU A 180 -13.25 25.66 -4.93
N GLY A 181 -12.44 26.33 -5.76
CA GLY A 181 -11.37 25.69 -6.53
C GLY A 181 -10.31 25.04 -5.64
N ILE A 182 -9.89 25.71 -4.56
CA ILE A 182 -8.94 25.17 -3.56
C ILE A 182 -9.49 23.89 -2.94
N ALA A 183 -10.75 23.96 -2.48
CA ALA A 183 -11.46 22.85 -1.84
C ALA A 183 -11.55 21.63 -2.77
N LEU A 184 -11.95 21.85 -4.02
CA LEU A 184 -12.19 20.78 -4.98
C LEU A 184 -10.89 20.08 -5.38
N LEU A 185 -9.86 20.84 -5.76
CA LEU A 185 -8.61 20.29 -6.27
C LEU A 185 -7.84 19.49 -5.21
N THR A 186 -7.77 20.02 -3.98
CA THR A 186 -7.13 19.32 -2.86
C THR A 186 -7.89 18.03 -2.52
N THR A 187 -9.23 18.06 -2.55
CA THR A 187 -10.06 16.87 -2.29
C THR A 187 -9.84 15.79 -3.34
N ILE A 188 -9.87 16.16 -4.63
CA ILE A 188 -9.64 15.21 -5.72
C ILE A 188 -8.23 14.62 -5.64
N THR A 189 -7.24 15.45 -5.32
CA THR A 189 -5.85 14.99 -5.18
C THR A 189 -5.71 13.99 -4.02
N GLY A 190 -6.27 14.31 -2.84
CA GLY A 190 -6.28 13.40 -1.69
C GLY A 190 -6.99 12.08 -1.96
N LEU A 191 -8.15 12.13 -2.62
CA LEU A 191 -8.92 10.93 -2.96
C LEU A 191 -8.20 10.08 -4.02
N ALA A 192 -7.67 10.70 -5.08
CA ALA A 192 -6.94 9.99 -6.12
C ALA A 192 -5.69 9.30 -5.55
N ALA A 193 -4.91 10.03 -4.73
CA ALA A 193 -3.74 9.46 -4.07
C ALA A 193 -4.11 8.29 -3.15
N ASN A 194 -5.18 8.43 -2.35
CA ASN A 194 -5.68 7.38 -1.46
C ASN A 194 -6.11 6.11 -2.23
N ILE A 195 -6.82 6.27 -3.34
CA ILE A 195 -7.28 5.14 -4.17
C ILE A 195 -6.08 4.43 -4.81
N LEU A 196 -5.17 5.20 -5.42
CA LEU A 196 -4.00 4.65 -6.11
C LEU A 196 -3.04 3.95 -5.14
N LEU A 197 -2.84 4.51 -3.95
CA LEU A 197 -2.02 3.88 -2.91
C LEU A 197 -2.74 2.67 -2.31
N GLY A 198 -4.04 2.78 -2.04
CA GLY A 198 -4.87 1.67 -1.56
C GLY A 198 -4.84 0.46 -2.50
N LEU A 199 -4.81 0.67 -3.82
CA LEU A 199 -4.63 -0.40 -4.80
C LEU A 199 -3.27 -1.12 -4.62
N GLN A 200 -2.18 -0.38 -4.42
CA GLN A 200 -0.86 -0.95 -4.18
C GLN A 200 -0.84 -1.80 -2.91
N LEU A 201 -1.39 -1.26 -1.81
CA LEU A 201 -1.42 -1.94 -0.52
C LEU A 201 -2.30 -3.19 -0.56
N MET A 202 -3.52 -3.11 -1.13
CA MET A 202 -4.39 -4.26 -1.26
C MET A 202 -3.75 -5.43 -2.03
N ARG A 203 -2.92 -5.13 -3.04
CA ARG A 203 -2.18 -6.16 -3.77
C ARG A 203 -1.08 -6.78 -2.94
N ILE A 204 -0.37 -5.98 -2.15
CA ILE A 204 0.66 -6.45 -1.21
C ILE A 204 0.04 -7.37 -0.16
N ASP A 205 -1.09 -6.97 0.43
CA ASP A 205 -1.79 -7.76 1.45
C ASP A 205 -2.20 -9.12 0.88
N ARG A 206 -2.85 -9.15 -0.29
CA ARG A 206 -3.25 -10.40 -0.94
C ARG A 206 -2.06 -11.32 -1.23
N PHE A 207 -0.93 -10.75 -1.63
CA PHE A 207 0.28 -11.54 -1.87
C PHE A 207 0.87 -12.08 -0.56
N ALA A 208 0.87 -11.27 0.50
CA ALA A 208 1.33 -11.69 1.82
C ALA A 208 0.47 -12.82 2.39
N ASP A 209 -0.87 -12.72 2.27
CA ASP A 209 -1.80 -13.79 2.63
C ASP A 209 -1.50 -15.09 1.87
N GLY A 210 -1.29 -15.00 0.55
CA GLY A 210 -0.94 -16.15 -0.29
C GLY A 210 0.39 -16.78 0.10
N LEU A 211 1.40 -15.96 0.42
CA LEU A 211 2.71 -16.43 0.89
C LEU A 211 2.59 -17.16 2.23
N VAL A 212 1.86 -16.59 3.20
CA VAL A 212 1.62 -17.24 4.50
C VAL A 212 0.91 -18.58 4.31
N ALA A 213 -0.15 -18.63 3.49
CA ALA A 213 -0.88 -19.85 3.21
C ALA A 213 0.01 -20.96 2.62
N GLU A 214 0.90 -20.62 1.68
CA GLU A 214 1.86 -21.57 1.10
C GLU A 214 2.89 -22.08 2.13
N ILE A 215 3.40 -21.20 3.01
CA ILE A 215 4.31 -21.58 4.10
C ILE A 215 3.62 -22.59 5.05
N LEU A 216 2.36 -22.31 5.43
CA LEU A 216 1.58 -23.20 6.30
C LEU A 216 1.34 -24.56 5.64
N SER A 217 0.92 -24.57 4.38
CA SER A 217 0.67 -25.80 3.60
C SER A 217 1.93 -26.68 3.52
N ARG A 218 3.09 -26.08 3.27
CA ARG A 218 4.37 -26.80 3.27
C ARG A 218 4.74 -27.33 4.65
N GLY A 219 4.53 -26.55 5.70
CA GLY A 219 4.74 -26.99 7.08
C GLY A 219 3.85 -28.18 7.46
N GLU A 220 2.60 -28.22 7.01
CA GLU A 220 1.70 -29.36 7.17
C GLU A 220 2.16 -30.58 6.38
N ALA A 221 2.53 -30.42 5.12
CA ALA A 221 3.03 -31.51 4.30
C ALA A 221 4.29 -32.17 4.90
N GLN A 222 5.22 -31.37 5.44
CA GLN A 222 6.41 -31.87 6.15
C GLN A 222 6.05 -32.63 7.44
N ALA A 223 5.06 -32.14 8.19
CA ALA A 223 4.61 -32.81 9.41
C ALA A 223 3.93 -34.17 9.11
N MET A 224 3.17 -34.27 8.01
CA MET A 224 2.56 -35.53 7.58
C MET A 224 3.58 -36.53 7.01
N ALA A 225 4.68 -36.04 6.45
CA ALA A 225 5.76 -36.88 5.91
C ALA A 225 6.73 -37.40 6.99
N SER A 226 6.77 -36.77 8.17
CA SER A 226 7.57 -37.22 9.31
C SER A 226 6.86 -38.38 10.01
N PRO A 227 7.45 -39.59 10.09
CA PRO A 227 6.82 -40.71 10.78
C PRO A 227 6.60 -40.36 12.26
N PRO A 228 5.56 -40.90 12.92
CA PRO A 228 5.38 -40.70 14.36
C PRO A 228 6.67 -41.15 15.05
N ALA A 229 7.29 -40.23 15.81
CA ALA A 229 8.41 -40.57 16.66
C ALA A 229 7.97 -41.79 17.49
N LYS A 230 8.66 -42.93 17.31
CA LYS A 230 8.45 -44.11 18.14
C LYS A 230 8.50 -43.63 19.59
N ALA A 231 7.37 -43.68 20.29
CA ALA A 231 7.38 -43.59 21.73
C ALA A 231 8.22 -44.78 22.21
N ALA A 232 9.39 -44.45 22.76
CA ALA A 232 10.31 -45.38 23.38
C ALA A 232 9.59 -46.12 24.52
N GLU A 233 9.94 -47.41 24.64
CA GLU A 233 9.73 -48.22 25.85
C GLU A 233 10.24 -47.53 27.12
#